data_AF-A0A1F9Y816-F1
#
_entry.id   AF-A0A1F9Y816-F1
#
_cell.length_a   1.000
_cell.length_b   1.000
_cell.length_c   1.000
_cell.angle_alpha   90.00
_cell.angle_beta   90.00
_cell.angle_gamma   90.00
#
_symmetry.space_group_name_H-M   'P 1'
#
loop_
_entity.id
_entity.type
_entity.pdbx_description
1 polymer ?
#
loop_
_entity_poly.entity_id
_entity_poly.type
_entity_poly.pdbx_seq_one_letter_code
_entity_poly.pdbx_strand_id
1 'polypeptide(L)'
;MRIAVVEVPIAHAVKRLRLISSDARPKDRSVERGVIGAKLRQAQADAKASMIEALEWKGEFVVDKNENAQNLADSLDLSNDDRPIPLDRLDQFREKSGVDAILRFRISDYGRTPKKVLRWIYAGTGAWIAGVITFAALNSNTRPYIGAYIATEVVQEAAELYLGTSFFGHEYKPVRIEAELIDTKTGRNLWEDAKTRTASRKFLAPYPKSQRTKELELAVSSDRAIVDLARSLVKRLFGAQMPRLMMPPESD
;
A
#
# COMPACT_ATOMS: atom_id res chain seq x y z
N MET A 1 -7.20 20.05 -9.74
CA MET A 1 -8.00 19.70 -8.55
C MET A 1 -7.13 19.84 -7.32
N ARG A 2 -7.59 20.55 -6.28
CA ARG A 2 -6.86 20.73 -5.03
C ARG A 2 -7.24 19.62 -4.05
N ILE A 3 -6.25 18.90 -3.52
CA ILE A 3 -6.49 17.73 -2.67
C ILE A 3 -5.74 17.84 -1.34
N ALA A 4 -6.36 17.40 -0.25
CA ALA A 4 -5.66 17.16 1.01
C ALA A 4 -5.35 15.66 1.16
N VAL A 5 -4.13 15.33 1.59
CA VAL A 5 -3.77 13.94 1.96
C VAL A 5 -3.95 13.77 3.46
N VAL A 6 -4.84 12.87 3.85
CA VAL A 6 -5.22 12.61 5.24
C VAL A 6 -4.85 11.18 5.61
N GLU A 7 -4.08 11.03 6.69
CA GLU A 7 -3.76 9.74 7.28
C GLU A 7 -4.97 9.20 8.05
N VAL A 8 -5.26 7.93 7.80
CA VAL A 8 -6.20 7.13 8.57
C VAL A 8 -5.37 6.15 9.43
N PRO A 9 -5.72 5.92 10.71
CA PRO A 9 -4.97 5.02 11.58
C PRO A 9 -4.78 3.62 10.98
N ILE A 10 -3.65 2.98 11.27
CA ILE A 10 -3.36 1.62 10.81
C ILE A 10 -4.45 0.64 11.26
N ALA A 11 -5.09 -0.01 10.30
CA ALA A 11 -6.25 -0.90 10.51
C ALA A 11 -5.93 -2.12 11.38
N HIS A 12 -4.72 -2.67 11.26
CA HIS A 12 -4.31 -3.87 11.97
C HIS A 12 -3.16 -3.60 12.93
N ALA A 13 -3.43 -3.83 14.23
CA ALA A 13 -2.42 -3.71 15.27
C ALA A 13 -1.23 -4.65 15.02
N VAL A 14 -0.09 -4.07 14.67
CA VAL A 14 1.19 -4.79 14.65
C VAL A 14 1.52 -5.21 16.08
N LYS A 15 1.53 -6.53 16.32
CA LYS A 15 1.69 -7.08 17.68
C LYS A 15 3.14 -7.37 18.08
N ARG A 16 4.11 -7.23 17.17
CA ARG A 16 5.50 -7.64 17.40
C ARG A 16 6.48 -6.71 16.70
N LEU A 17 7.47 -6.19 17.45
CA LEU A 17 8.48 -5.26 16.93
C LEU A 17 9.30 -5.86 15.79
N ARG A 18 9.62 -7.16 15.86
CA ARG A 18 10.40 -7.89 14.83
C ARG A 18 9.80 -7.85 13.42
N LEU A 19 8.51 -7.53 13.30
CA LEU A 19 7.82 -7.40 12.02
C LEU A 19 8.24 -6.12 11.30
N ILE A 20 8.53 -5.06 12.06
CA ILE A 20 8.72 -3.69 11.56
C ILE A 20 10.10 -3.12 11.87
N SER A 21 10.92 -3.89 12.58
CA SER A 21 12.25 -3.44 12.98
C SER A 21 13.27 -4.57 13.13
N SER A 22 14.52 -4.22 12.85
CA SER A 22 15.72 -5.01 13.14
C SER A 22 16.23 -4.85 14.57
N ASP A 23 15.67 -3.93 15.35
CA ASP A 23 16.10 -3.63 16.72
C ASP A 23 15.93 -4.84 17.66
N ALA A 24 16.81 -4.90 18.67
CA ALA A 24 16.68 -5.87 19.75
C ALA A 24 15.34 -5.68 20.46
N ARG A 25 14.65 -6.79 20.72
CA ARG A 25 13.35 -6.75 21.39
C ARG A 25 13.50 -6.26 22.84
N PRO A 26 12.76 -5.23 23.28
CA PRO A 26 12.72 -4.85 24.69
C PRO A 26 12.21 -6.01 25.56
N LYS A 27 12.77 -6.18 26.76
CA LYS A 27 12.31 -7.22 27.72
C LYS A 27 10.92 -6.90 28.27
N ASP A 28 10.59 -5.61 28.40
CA ASP A 28 9.30 -5.12 28.86
C ASP A 28 8.30 -4.95 27.70
N ARG A 29 7.10 -5.52 27.86
CA ARG A 29 6.01 -5.44 26.87
C ARG A 29 5.37 -4.06 26.75
N SER A 30 5.42 -3.21 27.78
CA SER A 30 4.92 -1.83 27.73
C SER A 30 5.85 -0.98 26.86
N VAL A 31 7.15 -1.12 27.06
CA VAL A 31 8.20 -0.50 26.26
C VAL A 31 8.15 -0.99 24.82
N GLU A 32 8.02 -2.31 24.59
CA GLU A 32 7.85 -2.86 23.24
C GLU A 32 6.64 -2.25 22.51
N ARG A 33 5.51 -2.07 23.21
CA ARG A 33 4.32 -1.43 22.63
C ARG A 33 4.56 0.05 22.30
N GLY A 34 5.26 0.79 23.16
CA GLY A 34 5.62 2.19 22.91
C GLY A 34 6.51 2.35 21.67
N VAL A 35 7.54 1.49 21.55
CA VAL A 35 8.45 1.49 20.39
C VAL A 35 7.71 1.11 19.10
N ILE A 36 6.83 0.11 19.15
CA ILE A 36 5.98 -0.26 18.00
C ILE A 36 5.14 0.95 17.57
N GLY A 37 4.45 1.61 18.51
CA GLY A 37 3.63 2.78 18.21
C GLY A 37 4.41 3.93 17.58
N ALA A 38 5.62 4.20 18.07
CA ALA A 38 6.49 5.23 17.50
C ALA A 38 6.92 4.90 16.06
N LYS A 39 7.38 3.67 15.80
CA LYS A 39 7.78 3.25 14.44
C LYS A 39 6.63 3.24 13.46
N LEU A 40 5.43 2.85 13.91
CA LEU A 40 4.23 2.89 13.06
C LEU A 40 3.85 4.33 12.67
N ARG A 41 3.90 5.27 13.62
CA ARG A 41 3.67 6.70 13.32
C ARG A 41 4.69 7.23 12.33
N GLN A 42 5.97 6.91 12.52
CA GLN A 42 7.01 7.31 11.57
C GLN A 42 6.72 6.75 10.17
N ALA A 43 6.39 5.48 10.07
CA ALA A 43 6.07 4.86 8.78
C ALA A 43 4.83 5.46 8.10
N GLN A 44 3.82 5.89 8.86
CA GLN A 44 2.66 6.61 8.29
C GLN A 44 3.05 8.00 7.78
N ALA A 45 3.85 8.75 8.55
CA ALA A 45 4.33 10.06 8.15
C ALA A 45 5.22 9.98 6.89
N ASP A 46 6.12 9.00 6.83
CA ASP A 46 6.95 8.73 5.65
C ASP A 46 6.07 8.37 4.44
N ALA A 47 5.07 7.51 4.63
CA ALA A 47 4.13 7.14 3.58
C ALA A 47 3.28 8.34 3.10
N LYS A 48 2.91 9.26 4.00
CA LYS A 48 2.21 10.51 3.62
C LYS A 48 3.12 11.38 2.76
N ALA A 49 4.37 11.58 3.17
CA ALA A 49 5.34 12.36 2.42
C ALA A 49 5.54 11.79 1.00
N SER A 50 5.76 10.48 0.89
CA SER A 50 5.88 9.78 -0.41
C SER A 50 4.61 9.90 -1.26
N MET A 51 3.42 9.86 -0.64
CA MET A 51 2.15 10.03 -1.37
C MET A 51 2.01 11.45 -1.93
N ILE A 52 2.33 12.47 -1.12
CA ILE A 52 2.33 13.87 -1.56
C ILE A 52 3.28 14.03 -2.75
N GLU A 53 4.53 13.56 -2.63
CA GLU A 53 5.52 13.64 -3.70
C GLU A 53 5.05 12.94 -4.98
N ALA A 54 4.49 11.74 -4.87
CA ALA A 54 3.98 10.98 -6.01
C ALA A 54 2.84 11.71 -6.74
N LEU A 55 1.96 12.39 -6.02
CA LEU A 55 0.84 13.13 -6.60
C LEU A 55 1.28 14.43 -7.27
N GLU A 56 2.31 15.08 -6.72
CA GLU A 56 2.86 16.31 -7.28
C GLU A 56 3.66 16.10 -8.56
N TRP A 57 4.31 14.95 -8.71
CA TRP A 57 5.24 14.67 -9.82
C TRP A 57 4.67 14.94 -11.22
N LYS A 58 3.36 14.79 -11.41
CA LYS A 58 2.67 15.02 -12.69
C LYS A 58 2.04 16.41 -12.84
N GLY A 59 1.96 17.20 -11.76
CA GLY A 59 1.31 18.53 -11.76
C GLY A 59 -0.22 18.52 -11.93
N GLU A 60 -0.86 17.35 -11.99
CA GLU A 60 -2.32 17.21 -12.19
C GLU A 60 -3.11 17.55 -10.90
N PHE A 61 -2.45 17.45 -9.75
CA PHE A 61 -3.01 17.78 -8.45
C PHE A 61 -2.29 18.98 -7.84
N VAL A 62 -3.05 19.85 -7.19
CA VAL A 62 -2.50 20.83 -6.26
C VAL A 62 -2.65 20.23 -4.87
N VAL A 63 -1.58 19.64 -4.34
CA VAL A 63 -1.63 18.98 -3.03
C VAL A 63 -1.50 20.03 -1.93
N ASP A 64 -2.47 20.07 -1.02
CA ASP A 64 -2.39 20.94 0.14
C ASP A 64 -1.36 20.38 1.14
N LYS A 65 -0.23 21.10 1.26
CA LYS A 65 0.87 20.76 2.17
C LYS A 65 0.68 21.34 3.57
N ASN A 66 -0.43 22.01 3.83
CA ASN A 66 -0.69 22.58 5.13
C ASN A 66 -0.74 21.45 6.17
N GLU A 67 0.21 21.44 7.10
CA GLU A 67 0.26 20.45 8.20
C GLU A 67 -1.04 20.47 9.03
N ASN A 68 -1.76 21.61 9.02
CA ASN A 68 -3.05 21.75 9.67
C ASN A 68 -4.18 20.95 9.00
N ALA A 69 -4.01 20.46 7.77
CA ALA A 69 -5.02 19.64 7.10
C ALA A 69 -5.26 18.32 7.87
N GLN A 70 -4.21 17.72 8.45
CA GLN A 70 -4.37 16.55 9.31
C GLN A 70 -5.08 16.91 10.62
N ASN A 71 -4.64 17.97 11.30
CA ASN A 71 -5.25 18.42 12.55
C ASN A 71 -6.74 18.76 12.36
N LEU A 72 -7.08 19.40 11.25
CA LEU A 72 -8.45 19.70 10.88
C LEU A 72 -9.24 18.42 10.61
N ALA A 73 -8.69 17.47 9.85
CA ALA A 73 -9.31 16.18 9.57
C ALA A 73 -9.57 15.39 10.86
N ASP A 74 -8.63 15.40 11.80
CA ASP A 74 -8.76 14.73 13.10
C ASP A 74 -9.82 15.43 13.96
N SER A 75 -9.85 16.78 14.00
CA SER A 75 -10.87 17.54 14.73
C SER A 75 -12.29 17.32 14.21
N LEU A 76 -12.41 17.00 12.92
CA LEU A 76 -13.66 16.69 12.24
C LEU A 76 -13.89 15.17 12.13
N ASP A 77 -13.06 14.33 12.76
CA ASP A 77 -13.22 12.87 12.75
C ASP A 77 -13.35 12.29 11.31
N LEU A 78 -12.60 12.87 10.36
CA LEU A 78 -12.52 12.43 8.96
C LEU A 78 -11.55 11.25 8.79
N SER A 79 -10.64 11.08 9.74
CA SER A 79 -9.65 10.02 9.77
C SER A 79 -10.24 8.67 10.23
N ASN A 80 -11.56 8.58 10.44
CA ASN A 80 -12.23 7.38 10.97
C ASN A 80 -12.63 6.39 9.87
N ASP A 81 -11.89 5.29 9.81
CA ASP A 81 -11.83 4.33 8.69
C ASP A 81 -13.16 3.72 8.24
N ASP A 82 -14.04 3.42 9.19
CA ASP A 82 -15.14 2.48 8.94
C ASP A 82 -16.51 3.18 8.77
N ARG A 83 -16.53 4.51 8.69
CA ARG A 83 -17.78 5.28 8.61
C ARG A 83 -17.79 6.18 7.39
N PRO A 84 -18.92 6.22 6.63
CA PRO A 84 -19.15 7.29 5.67
C PRO A 84 -19.00 8.63 6.35
N ILE A 85 -18.25 9.54 5.74
CA ILE A 85 -18.05 10.87 6.29
C ILE A 85 -19.34 11.68 6.10
N PRO A 86 -19.94 12.23 7.17
CA PRO A 86 -21.09 13.11 7.06
C PRO A 86 -20.78 14.35 6.19
N LEU A 87 -21.72 14.73 5.32
CA LEU A 87 -21.54 15.85 4.39
C LEU A 87 -21.24 17.18 5.09
N ASP A 88 -21.84 17.43 6.25
CA ASP A 88 -21.61 18.63 7.06
C ASP A 88 -20.15 18.75 7.51
N ARG A 89 -19.48 17.62 7.75
CA ARG A 89 -18.05 17.61 8.11
C ARG A 89 -17.15 17.83 6.91
N LEU A 90 -17.52 17.30 5.75
CA LEU A 90 -16.81 17.55 4.48
C LEU A 90 -16.96 19.01 4.04
N ASP A 91 -18.15 19.60 4.20
CA ASP A 91 -18.39 21.01 3.92
C ASP A 91 -17.56 21.89 4.85
N GLN A 92 -17.54 21.61 6.16
CA GLN A 92 -16.68 22.32 7.11
C GLN A 92 -15.19 22.17 6.78
N PHE A 93 -14.76 20.99 6.35
CA PHE A 93 -13.38 20.76 5.93
C PHE A 93 -13.05 21.58 4.69
N ARG A 94 -13.93 21.58 3.67
CA ARG A 94 -13.79 22.37 2.44
C ARG A 94 -13.71 23.86 2.74
N GLU A 95 -14.59 24.39 3.59
CA GLU A 95 -14.61 25.82 3.93
C GLU A 95 -13.30 26.28 4.60
N LYS A 96 -12.74 25.44 5.48
CA LYS A 96 -11.53 25.77 6.23
C LYS A 96 -10.22 25.51 5.49
N SER A 97 -10.19 24.49 4.63
CA SER A 97 -8.97 24.09 3.88
C SER A 97 -8.94 24.58 2.43
N GLY A 98 -10.12 24.83 1.84
CA GLY A 98 -10.27 25.20 0.44
C GLY A 98 -9.99 24.05 -0.55
N VAL A 99 -9.99 22.79 -0.12
CA VAL A 99 -9.71 21.64 -1.01
C VAL A 99 -10.99 21.05 -1.63
N ASP A 100 -10.86 20.57 -2.87
CA ASP A 100 -11.94 19.97 -3.64
C ASP A 100 -12.20 18.51 -3.26
N ALA A 101 -11.16 17.80 -2.80
CA ALA A 101 -11.24 16.39 -2.43
C ALA A 101 -10.25 16.05 -1.30
N ILE A 102 -10.57 14.99 -0.56
CA ILE A 102 -9.71 14.40 0.47
C ILE A 102 -9.23 13.04 -0.01
N LEU A 103 -7.92 12.85 -0.08
CA LEU A 103 -7.30 11.55 -0.26
C LEU A 103 -7.01 10.95 1.11
N ARG A 104 -7.86 10.02 1.55
CA ARG A 104 -7.63 9.25 2.77
C ARG A 104 -6.79 8.04 2.43
N PHE A 105 -5.78 7.76 3.24
CA PHE A 105 -5.02 6.53 3.07
C PHE A 105 -4.60 5.94 4.41
N ARG A 106 -4.48 4.61 4.43
CA ARG A 106 -3.97 3.85 5.58
C ARG A 106 -3.01 2.77 5.11
N ILE A 107 -2.05 2.46 5.98
CA ILE A 107 -1.33 1.19 5.86
C ILE A 107 -2.18 0.14 6.56
N SER A 108 -2.81 -0.77 5.80
CA SER A 108 -3.74 -1.75 6.35
C SER A 108 -3.03 -3.01 6.85
N ASP A 109 -1.95 -3.43 6.18
CA ASP A 109 -1.15 -4.60 6.55
C ASP A 109 0.34 -4.31 6.55
N TYR A 110 1.01 -4.91 7.54
CA TYR A 110 2.41 -4.64 7.83
C TYR A 110 3.18 -5.91 8.17
N GLY A 111 3.96 -6.41 7.22
CA GLY A 111 4.81 -7.60 7.38
C GLY A 111 4.05 -8.92 7.55
N ARG A 112 2.71 -8.92 7.49
CA ARG A 112 1.88 -10.13 7.45
C ARG A 112 0.47 -9.84 6.94
N THR A 113 0.00 -10.66 6.01
CA THR A 113 -1.39 -10.65 5.53
C THR A 113 -2.36 -11.28 6.53
N PRO A 114 -3.56 -10.70 6.77
CA PRO A 114 -4.58 -11.26 7.62
C PRO A 114 -5.04 -12.63 7.11
N LYS A 115 -5.24 -13.60 8.03
CA LYS A 115 -5.64 -14.97 7.66
C LYS A 115 -6.93 -15.03 6.83
N LYS A 116 -7.87 -14.11 7.06
CA LYS A 116 -9.14 -14.04 6.30
C LYS A 116 -8.90 -13.67 4.84
N VAL A 117 -8.07 -12.66 4.59
CA VAL A 117 -7.66 -12.24 3.24
C VAL A 117 -6.89 -13.38 2.57
N LEU A 118 -5.96 -14.01 3.30
CA LEU A 118 -5.19 -15.15 2.82
C LEU A 118 -6.10 -16.31 2.35
N ARG A 119 -7.20 -16.59 3.07
CA ARG A 119 -8.17 -17.61 2.68
C ARG A 119 -8.88 -17.29 1.37
N TRP A 120 -9.31 -16.04 1.17
CA TRP A 120 -9.95 -15.59 -0.07
C TRP A 120 -8.99 -15.65 -1.26
N ILE A 121 -7.74 -15.25 -1.05
CA ILE A 121 -6.67 -15.34 -2.03
C ILE A 121 -6.45 -16.80 -2.44
N TYR A 122 -6.25 -17.72 -1.48
CA TYR A 122 -6.08 -19.14 -1.80
C TYR A 122 -7.27 -19.72 -2.56
N ALA A 123 -8.50 -19.32 -2.22
CA ALA A 123 -9.68 -19.76 -2.95
C ALA A 123 -9.69 -19.23 -4.39
N GLY A 124 -9.36 -17.95 -4.59
CA GLY A 124 -9.28 -17.33 -5.92
C GLY A 124 -8.20 -17.93 -6.81
N THR A 125 -6.98 -18.08 -6.28
CA THR A 125 -5.87 -18.72 -7.00
C THR A 125 -6.19 -20.19 -7.30
N GLY A 126 -6.78 -20.92 -6.34
CA GLY A 126 -7.23 -22.30 -6.56
C GLY A 126 -8.26 -22.39 -7.69
N ALA A 127 -9.23 -21.46 -7.73
CA ALA A 127 -10.22 -21.38 -8.80
C ALA A 127 -9.59 -21.04 -10.16
N TRP A 128 -8.63 -20.12 -10.19
CA TRP A 128 -7.90 -19.78 -11.43
C TRP A 128 -7.09 -20.96 -11.96
N ILE A 129 -6.29 -21.62 -11.11
CA ILE A 129 -5.52 -22.82 -11.46
C ILE A 129 -6.47 -23.91 -11.97
N ALA A 130 -7.59 -24.15 -11.29
CA ALA A 130 -8.59 -25.11 -11.74
C ALA A 130 -9.18 -24.75 -13.11
N GLY A 131 -9.42 -23.47 -13.37
CA GLY A 131 -9.85 -22.96 -14.68
C GLY A 131 -8.82 -23.22 -15.78
N VAL A 132 -7.54 -22.95 -15.52
CA VAL A 132 -6.45 -23.21 -16.47
C VAL A 132 -6.30 -24.72 -16.73
N ILE A 133 -6.38 -25.56 -15.69
CA ILE A 133 -6.36 -27.03 -15.83
C ILE A 133 -7.56 -27.52 -16.65
N THR A 134 -8.75 -27.00 -16.38
CA THR A 134 -9.98 -27.36 -17.12
C THR A 134 -9.85 -26.96 -18.59
N PHE A 135 -9.34 -25.77 -18.88
CA PHE A 135 -9.06 -25.31 -20.23
C PHE A 135 -8.04 -26.21 -20.95
N ALA A 136 -6.99 -26.65 -20.26
CA ALA A 136 -5.99 -27.60 -20.76
C ALA A 136 -6.56 -28.99 -21.03
N ALA A 137 -7.51 -29.43 -20.19
CA ALA A 137 -8.17 -30.72 -20.34
C ALA A 137 -9.04 -30.72 -21.61
N LEU A 138 -9.77 -29.62 -21.85
CA LEU A 138 -10.62 -29.40 -23.03
C LEU A 138 -9.84 -29.12 -24.31
N ASN A 139 -8.60 -28.61 -24.21
CA ASN A 139 -7.75 -28.29 -25.37
C ASN A 139 -6.41 -29.04 -25.28
N SER A 140 -6.38 -30.29 -25.77
CA SER A 140 -5.21 -31.18 -25.63
C SER A 140 -3.90 -30.62 -26.18
N ASN A 141 -3.96 -29.72 -27.16
CA ASN A 141 -2.78 -29.12 -27.81
C ASN A 141 -2.05 -28.09 -26.93
N THR A 142 -2.67 -27.59 -25.86
CA THR A 142 -2.07 -26.57 -24.98
C THR A 142 -1.42 -27.15 -23.72
N ARG A 143 -1.62 -28.45 -23.45
CA ARG A 143 -1.13 -29.17 -22.26
C ARG A 143 0.36 -28.97 -21.93
N PRO A 144 1.32 -29.04 -22.87
CA PRO A 144 2.74 -28.87 -22.54
C PRO A 144 3.12 -27.43 -22.18
N TYR A 145 2.45 -26.42 -22.75
CA TYR A 145 2.72 -25.01 -22.47
C TYR A 145 2.10 -24.55 -21.15
N ILE A 146 1.00 -25.18 -20.74
CA ILE A 146 0.26 -24.85 -19.54
C ILE A 146 1.03 -25.21 -18.27
N GLY A 147 1.79 -26.31 -18.26
CA GLY A 147 2.61 -26.67 -17.10
C GLY A 147 3.68 -25.61 -16.79
N ALA A 148 4.35 -25.10 -17.83
CA ALA A 148 5.33 -24.02 -17.69
C ALA A 148 4.66 -22.68 -17.34
N TYR A 149 3.53 -22.36 -17.96
CA TYR A 149 2.75 -21.14 -17.68
C TYR A 149 2.23 -21.10 -16.24
N ILE A 150 1.62 -22.19 -15.76
CA ILE A 150 1.17 -22.30 -14.36
C ILE A 150 2.38 -22.20 -13.44
N ALA A 151 3.51 -22.86 -13.74
CA ALA A 151 4.69 -22.77 -12.87
C ALA A 151 5.25 -21.34 -12.79
N THR A 152 5.31 -20.59 -13.90
CA THR A 152 5.82 -19.21 -13.89
C THR A 152 4.83 -18.25 -13.25
N GLU A 153 3.55 -18.33 -13.60
CA GLU A 153 2.52 -17.44 -13.06
C GLU A 153 2.24 -17.74 -11.60
N VAL A 154 2.19 -19.01 -11.16
CA VAL A 154 1.99 -19.34 -9.75
C VAL A 154 3.23 -19.00 -8.92
N VAL A 155 4.45 -19.08 -9.44
CA VAL A 155 5.64 -18.63 -8.69
C VAL A 155 5.69 -17.12 -8.61
N GLN A 156 5.35 -16.41 -9.68
CA GLN A 156 5.40 -14.96 -9.72
C GLN A 156 4.23 -14.34 -8.96
N GLU A 157 3.00 -14.85 -9.16
CA GLU A 157 1.88 -14.57 -8.28
C GLU A 157 2.22 -15.02 -6.87
N ALA A 158 2.59 -16.25 -6.50
CA ALA A 158 2.90 -16.58 -5.10
C ALA A 158 4.01 -15.72 -4.45
N ALA A 159 4.97 -15.22 -5.23
CA ALA A 159 5.98 -14.25 -4.78
C ALA A 159 5.41 -12.83 -4.59
N GLU A 160 4.44 -12.42 -5.42
CA GLU A 160 3.71 -11.15 -5.31
C GLU A 160 2.48 -11.26 -4.37
N LEU A 161 1.99 -12.47 -4.16
CA LEU A 161 0.73 -12.88 -3.56
C LEU A 161 1.04 -13.44 -2.17
N TYR A 162 1.52 -12.54 -1.32
CA TYR A 162 1.17 -12.52 0.10
C TYR A 162 1.54 -13.74 0.93
N LEU A 163 2.56 -14.48 0.55
CA LEU A 163 3.11 -15.50 1.41
C LEU A 163 4.09 -14.88 2.40
N GLY A 164 3.58 -14.58 3.60
CA GLY A 164 4.37 -14.53 4.84
C GLY A 164 4.95 -15.91 5.21
N THR A 165 5.27 -16.73 4.22
CA THR A 165 5.92 -18.03 4.34
C THR A 165 7.15 -18.01 3.45
N SER A 166 8.29 -18.19 4.08
CA SER A 166 9.58 -18.51 3.48
C SER A 166 9.42 -19.42 2.25
N PHE A 167 9.49 -18.86 1.06
CA PHE A 167 9.81 -19.63 -0.15
C PHE A 167 11.33 -19.53 -0.30
N PHE A 168 12.02 -20.67 -0.25
CA PHE A 168 13.49 -20.76 -0.32
C PHE A 168 14.28 -20.01 0.78
N GLY A 169 13.75 -19.87 2.00
CA GLY A 169 14.50 -19.24 3.10
C GLY A 169 14.37 -17.71 3.18
N HIS A 170 13.54 -17.09 2.33
CA HIS A 170 13.36 -15.63 2.28
C HIS A 170 12.01 -15.21 2.91
N GLU A 171 12.05 -14.44 4.00
CA GLU A 171 10.86 -13.84 4.60
C GLU A 171 10.40 -12.63 3.78
N TYR A 172 9.33 -12.76 3.01
CA TYR A 172 8.70 -11.63 2.31
C TYR A 172 7.74 -10.90 3.24
N LYS A 173 7.94 -9.58 3.38
CA LYS A 173 7.14 -8.72 4.26
C LYS A 173 6.30 -7.75 3.43
N PRO A 174 5.05 -8.09 3.12
CA PRO A 174 4.19 -7.21 2.35
C PRO A 174 3.80 -5.98 3.16
N VAL A 175 3.72 -4.85 2.47
CA VAL A 175 3.02 -3.64 2.92
C VAL A 175 1.81 -3.45 2.04
N ARG A 176 0.62 -3.38 2.64
CA ARG A 176 -0.63 -3.04 1.96
C ARG A 176 -1.04 -1.63 2.33
N ILE A 177 -1.28 -0.81 1.33
CA ILE A 177 -1.80 0.55 1.48
C ILE A 177 -3.14 0.62 0.77
N GLU A 178 -4.12 1.16 1.48
CA GLU A 178 -5.47 1.40 0.98
C GLU A 178 -5.69 2.89 0.94
N ALA A 179 -6.33 3.37 -0.12
CA ALA A 179 -6.63 4.77 -0.27
C ALA A 179 -7.97 4.98 -0.98
N GLU A 180 -8.64 6.05 -0.61
CA GLU A 180 -9.86 6.52 -1.24
C GLU A 180 -9.80 8.04 -1.44
N LEU A 181 -10.37 8.51 -2.54
CA LEU A 181 -10.52 9.93 -2.84
C LEU A 181 -11.99 10.30 -2.73
N ILE A 182 -12.32 11.21 -1.81
CA ILE A 182 -13.68 11.65 -1.54
C ILE A 182 -13.83 13.11 -1.96
N ASP A 183 -14.83 13.40 -2.78
CA ASP A 183 -15.23 14.75 -3.16
C ASP A 183 -15.81 15.50 -1.93
N THR A 184 -15.23 16.66 -1.57
CA THR A 184 -15.66 17.39 -0.36
C THR A 184 -17.00 18.10 -0.52
N LYS A 185 -17.53 18.21 -1.74
CA LYS A 185 -18.80 18.88 -2.03
C LYS A 185 -19.99 17.94 -2.03
N THR A 186 -19.78 16.71 -2.46
CA THR A 186 -20.85 15.73 -2.69
C THR A 186 -20.71 14.50 -1.80
N GLY A 187 -19.58 14.33 -1.12
CA GLY A 187 -19.25 13.13 -0.35
C GLY A 187 -19.09 11.88 -1.21
N ARG A 188 -19.06 12.02 -2.54
CA ARG A 188 -18.93 10.89 -3.46
C ARG A 188 -17.49 10.40 -3.46
N ASN A 189 -17.33 9.09 -3.36
CA ASN A 189 -16.06 8.43 -3.62
C ASN A 189 -15.77 8.50 -5.14
N LEU A 190 -14.68 9.20 -5.48
CA LEU A 190 -14.21 9.39 -6.85
C LEU A 190 -13.30 8.25 -7.31
N TRP A 191 -12.61 7.62 -6.36
CA TRP A 191 -11.67 6.53 -6.59
C TRP A 191 -11.36 5.83 -5.26
N GLU A 192 -11.22 4.51 -5.30
CA GLU A 192 -10.76 3.68 -4.19
C GLU A 192 -9.89 2.56 -4.76
N ASP A 193 -8.77 2.27 -4.11
CA ASP A 193 -7.89 1.18 -4.50
C ASP A 193 -7.04 0.70 -3.30
N ALA A 194 -6.50 -0.50 -3.44
CA ALA A 194 -5.56 -1.10 -2.50
C ALA A 194 -4.37 -1.66 -3.28
N LYS A 195 -3.15 -1.35 -2.82
CA LYS A 195 -1.92 -1.91 -3.39
C LYS A 195 -1.10 -2.57 -2.31
N THR A 196 -0.63 -3.76 -2.63
CA THR A 196 0.41 -4.41 -1.83
C THR A 196 1.68 -4.55 -2.61
N ARG A 197 2.78 -4.25 -1.95
CA ARG A 197 4.11 -4.49 -2.47
C ARG A 197 5.00 -5.14 -1.43
N THR A 198 6.01 -5.83 -1.95
CA THR A 198 7.13 -6.39 -1.21
C THR A 198 8.40 -5.81 -1.80
N ALA A 199 9.40 -5.60 -0.96
CA ALA A 199 10.74 -5.32 -1.40
C ALA A 199 11.33 -6.60 -1.96
N SER A 200 11.58 -6.62 -3.27
CA SER A 200 12.28 -7.72 -3.93
C SER A 200 13.78 -7.41 -4.02
N ARG A 201 14.59 -8.44 -4.28
CA ARG A 201 16.04 -8.30 -4.47
C ARG A 201 16.39 -7.24 -5.52
N LYS A 202 15.58 -7.08 -6.57
CA LYS A 202 15.76 -6.07 -7.60
C LYS A 202 15.67 -4.65 -7.03
N PHE A 203 14.70 -4.39 -6.16
CA PHE A 203 14.47 -3.07 -5.57
C PHE A 203 15.41 -2.75 -4.40
N LEU A 204 15.97 -3.78 -3.79
CA LEU A 204 17.01 -3.64 -2.75
C LEU A 204 18.44 -3.64 -3.33
N ALA A 205 18.61 -3.97 -4.62
CA ALA A 205 19.92 -4.07 -5.27
C ALA A 205 20.77 -2.81 -5.12
N PRO A 206 20.22 -1.58 -5.26
CA PRO A 206 20.98 -0.34 -5.10
C PRO A 206 21.56 -0.14 -3.69
N TYR A 207 21.02 -0.81 -2.68
CA TYR A 207 21.45 -0.63 -1.29
C TYR A 207 22.52 -1.66 -0.90
N PRO A 208 23.60 -1.23 -0.21
CA PRO A 208 24.57 -2.14 0.39
C PRO A 208 23.90 -3.17 1.29
N LYS A 209 24.40 -4.43 1.30
CA LYS A 209 23.81 -5.50 2.14
C LYS A 209 23.72 -5.13 3.62
N SER A 210 24.68 -4.38 4.15
CA SER A 210 24.69 -3.89 5.54
C SER A 210 23.54 -2.91 5.84
N GLN A 211 22.97 -2.27 4.83
CA GLN A 211 21.88 -1.30 4.94
C GLN A 211 20.51 -1.92 4.61
N ARG A 212 20.45 -3.18 4.17
CA ARG A 212 19.21 -3.91 3.89
C ARG A 212 18.54 -4.36 5.20
N THR A 213 18.16 -3.38 6.00
CA THR A 213 17.42 -3.55 7.25
C THR A 213 15.93 -3.77 6.95
N LYS A 214 15.19 -4.25 7.95
CA LYS A 214 13.75 -4.43 7.84
C LYS A 214 13.04 -3.09 7.62
N GLU A 215 13.56 -2.03 8.21
CA GLU A 215 13.09 -0.66 8.04
C GLU A 215 13.23 -0.19 6.59
N LEU A 216 14.33 -0.54 5.92
CA LEU A 216 14.52 -0.21 4.51
C LEU A 216 13.59 -1.02 3.60
N GLU A 217 13.49 -2.34 3.81
CA GLU A 217 12.58 -3.21 3.03
C GLU A 217 11.15 -2.69 3.06
N LEU A 218 10.79 -2.13 4.19
CA LEU A 218 9.49 -1.61 4.50
C LEU A 218 9.23 -0.25 3.85
N ALA A 219 10.18 0.67 3.95
CA ALA A 219 10.13 1.94 3.22
C ALA A 219 9.99 1.70 1.70
N VAL A 220 10.86 0.85 1.13
CA VAL A 220 10.83 0.49 -0.29
C VAL A 220 9.49 -0.17 -0.68
N SER A 221 8.93 -1.01 0.18
CA SER A 221 7.62 -1.62 -0.07
C SER A 221 6.49 -0.59 -0.07
N SER A 222 6.48 0.33 0.91
CA SER A 222 5.50 1.40 1.01
C SER A 222 5.54 2.33 -0.20
N ASP A 223 6.72 2.81 -0.58
CA ASP A 223 6.90 3.73 -1.70
C ASP A 223 6.39 3.12 -3.01
N ARG A 224 6.68 1.83 -3.22
CA ARG A 224 6.19 1.12 -4.40
C ARG A 224 4.65 1.02 -4.40
N ALA A 225 4.04 0.74 -3.26
CA ALA A 225 2.59 0.66 -3.17
C ALA A 225 1.95 2.03 -3.42
N ILE A 226 2.55 3.10 -2.88
CA ILE A 226 2.14 4.49 -3.07
C ILE A 226 2.22 4.91 -4.53
N VAL A 227 3.35 4.66 -5.21
CA VAL A 227 3.52 5.01 -6.63
C VAL A 227 2.46 4.32 -7.49
N ASP A 228 2.12 3.08 -7.18
CA ASP A 228 1.09 2.36 -7.92
C ASP A 228 -0.34 2.83 -7.59
N LEU A 229 -0.60 3.28 -6.37
CA LEU A 229 -1.85 3.97 -6.00
C LEU A 229 -1.97 5.30 -6.74
N ALA A 230 -0.95 6.15 -6.69
CA ALA A 230 -0.91 7.43 -7.39
C ALA A 230 -1.12 7.25 -8.91
N ARG A 231 -0.47 6.24 -9.52
CA ARG A 231 -0.68 5.90 -10.92
C ARG A 231 -2.11 5.46 -11.20
N SER A 232 -2.69 4.61 -10.35
CA SER A 232 -4.09 4.15 -10.48
C SER A 232 -5.07 5.32 -10.40
N LEU A 233 -4.86 6.23 -9.45
CA LEU A 233 -5.66 7.43 -9.27
C LEU A 233 -5.59 8.35 -10.51
N VAL A 234 -4.38 8.70 -10.97
CA VAL A 234 -4.19 9.53 -12.16
C VAL A 234 -4.84 8.90 -13.39
N LYS A 235 -4.64 7.59 -13.59
CA LYS A 235 -5.25 6.86 -14.69
C LYS A 235 -6.78 6.91 -14.62
N ARG A 236 -7.36 6.77 -13.43
CA ARG A 236 -8.82 6.77 -13.23
C ARG A 236 -9.45 8.12 -13.53
N LEU A 237 -8.81 9.21 -13.11
CA LEU A 237 -9.37 10.56 -13.19
C LEU A 237 -9.07 11.27 -14.51
N PHE A 238 -7.89 11.03 -15.09
CA PHE A 238 -7.40 11.79 -16.23
C PHE A 238 -7.15 10.93 -17.48
N GLY A 239 -7.26 9.61 -17.38
CA GLY A 239 -6.93 8.69 -18.48
C GLY A 239 -5.44 8.65 -18.84
N ALA A 240 -4.59 9.40 -18.13
CA ALA A 240 -3.16 9.48 -18.38
C ALA A 240 -2.40 8.30 -17.77
N GLN A 241 -1.41 7.76 -18.49
CA GLN A 241 -0.42 6.86 -17.90
C GLN A 241 0.68 7.69 -17.24
N MET A 242 0.95 7.44 -15.95
CA MET A 242 2.27 7.81 -15.41
C MET A 242 3.32 6.89 -16.06
N PRO A 243 4.43 7.44 -16.59
CA PRO A 243 5.62 6.64 -16.87
C PRO A 243 5.98 5.76 -15.66
N ARG A 244 6.61 4.60 -15.90
CA ARG A 244 7.33 3.91 -14.82
C ARG A 244 8.39 4.89 -14.33
N LEU A 245 8.24 5.43 -13.13
CA LEU A 245 9.28 6.22 -12.50
C LEU A 245 10.57 5.39 -12.49
N MET A 246 11.62 5.95 -13.09
CA MET A 246 12.99 5.49 -12.92
C MET A 246 13.30 5.52 -11.43
N MET A 247 13.65 4.37 -10.89
CA MET A 247 14.49 4.30 -9.69
C MET A 247 15.82 5.02 -9.96
N PRO A 248 16.58 5.41 -8.92
CA PRO A 248 17.86 6.12 -9.09
C PRO A 248 18.72 5.50 -10.20
N PRO A 249 19.49 6.35 -10.93
CA PRO A 249 20.18 5.94 -12.14
C PRO A 249 20.99 4.67 -11.90
N GLU A 250 20.92 3.76 -12.86
CA GLU A 250 21.95 2.73 -13.02
C GLU A 250 23.28 3.49 -13.12
N SER A 251 24.05 3.46 -12.04
CA SER A 251 25.45 3.82 -12.11
C SER A 251 26.13 2.75 -12.97
N ASP A 252 26.62 3.18 -14.13
CA ASP A 252 27.47 2.40 -15.03
C ASP A 252 28.59 1.63 -14.29
#